data_AF-A0A212L0M1-F1
#
_entry.id   AF-A0A212L0M1-F1
#
_cell.length_a   1.000
_cell.length_b   1.000
_cell.length_c   1.000
_cell.angle_alpha   90.00
_cell.angle_beta   90.00
_cell.angle_gamma   90.00
#
_symmetry.space_group_name_H-M   'P 1'
#
loop_
_entity.id
_entity.type
_entity.pdbx_description
1 polymer ?
#
loop_
_entity_poly.entity_id
_entity_poly.type
_entity_poly.pdbx_seq_one_letter_code
_entity_poly.pdbx_strand_id
1 'polypeptide(L)'
;MTDSDAPEWPDPADKAQAVEQAKRLRNQVAEGGLRFEAYLPPSLALWLLDLIEQGQFLDPSEAVFVILGEHKELAPHADLRRELLKRSIEAAADDPRPGISGEEMSAQLRDMLKAPLPEPATWEKRSRR
;
A
#
# COMPACT_ATOMS: atom_id res chain seq x y z
N MET A 1 31.96 9.63 -10.13
CA MET A 1 30.90 10.63 -10.35
C MET A 1 29.70 10.17 -9.56
N THR A 2 29.40 10.86 -8.46
CA THR A 2 28.22 10.61 -7.63
C THR A 2 26.99 11.07 -8.38
N ASP A 3 26.11 10.13 -8.69
CA ASP A 3 24.79 10.35 -9.28
C ASP A 3 23.92 11.06 -8.21
N SER A 4 24.11 12.37 -8.09
CA SER A 4 23.51 13.23 -7.05
C SER A 4 22.33 14.05 -7.58
N ASP A 5 21.84 13.74 -8.78
CA ASP A 5 20.75 14.46 -9.45
C ASP A 5 19.43 13.67 -9.51
N ALA A 6 19.35 12.51 -8.83
CA ALA A 6 18.06 11.87 -8.64
C ALA A 6 17.25 12.70 -7.63
N PRO A 7 16.09 13.28 -8.02
CA PRO A 7 15.27 14.04 -7.08
C PRO A 7 14.89 13.13 -5.90
N GLU A 8 15.14 13.59 -4.68
CA GLU A 8 14.79 12.87 -3.46
C GLU A 8 13.27 12.60 -3.49
N TRP A 9 12.89 11.33 -3.51
CA TRP A 9 11.48 10.91 -3.54
C TRP A 9 11.03 10.37 -2.18
N PRO A 10 9.89 10.83 -1.64
CA PRO A 10 9.08 11.96 -2.12
C PRO A 10 9.80 13.30 -1.90
N ASP A 11 9.43 14.33 -2.68
CA ASP A 11 9.97 15.68 -2.55
C ASP A 11 9.88 16.13 -1.07
N PRO A 12 10.98 16.61 -0.46
CA PRO A 12 10.96 17.11 0.92
C PRO A 12 9.85 18.14 1.19
N ALA A 13 9.50 18.98 0.20
CA ALA A 13 8.40 19.94 0.30
C ALA A 13 7.04 19.25 0.38
N ASP A 14 6.78 18.23 -0.44
CA ASP A 14 5.55 17.43 -0.40
C ASP A 14 5.41 16.72 0.96
N LYS A 15 6.52 16.17 1.46
CA LYS A 15 6.56 15.54 2.78
C LYS A 15 6.25 16.54 3.89
N ALA A 16 6.83 17.74 3.84
CA ALA A 16 6.57 18.79 4.83
C ALA A 16 5.10 19.24 4.79
N GLN A 17 4.54 19.41 3.59
CA GLN A 17 3.12 19.74 3.40
C GLN A 17 2.20 18.66 3.99
N ALA A 18 2.49 17.39 3.74
CA ALA A 18 1.72 16.26 4.29
C ALA A 18 1.76 16.23 5.82
N VAL A 19 2.92 16.48 6.43
CA VAL A 19 3.07 16.58 7.89
C VAL A 19 2.25 17.73 8.47
N GLU A 20 2.30 18.91 7.86
CA GLU A 20 1.52 20.06 8.31
C GLU A 20 0.01 19.83 8.16
N GLN A 21 -0.42 19.21 7.06
CA GLN A 21 -1.81 18.81 6.89
C GLN A 21 -2.26 17.84 7.98
N ALA A 22 -1.47 16.80 8.28
CA ALA A 22 -1.79 15.85 9.33
C ALA A 22 -1.92 16.51 10.71
N LYS A 23 -1.05 17.49 11.03
CA LYS A 23 -1.16 18.28 12.27
C LYS A 23 -2.47 19.07 12.33
N ARG A 24 -2.83 19.77 11.23
CA ARG A 24 -4.06 20.59 11.17
C ARG A 24 -5.33 19.76 11.34
N LEU A 25 -5.34 18.52 10.85
CA LEU A 25 -6.53 17.65 10.91
C LEU A 25 -6.73 16.95 12.26
N ARG A 26 -5.77 17.02 13.20
CA ARG A 26 -5.78 16.23 14.46
C ARG A 26 -7.09 16.36 15.26
N ASN A 27 -7.57 17.58 15.48
CA ASN A 27 -8.78 17.80 16.29
C ASN A 27 -10.02 17.25 15.58
N GLN A 28 -10.15 17.48 14.27
CA GLN A 28 -11.28 16.95 13.49
C GLN A 28 -11.28 15.41 13.46
N VAL A 29 -10.10 14.80 13.31
CA VAL A 29 -9.97 13.33 13.31
C VAL A 29 -10.31 12.72 14.67
N ALA A 30 -9.97 13.41 15.77
CA ALA A 30 -10.30 12.95 17.11
C ALA A 30 -11.82 12.87 17.37
N GLU A 31 -12.59 13.76 16.73
CA GLU A 31 -14.05 13.83 16.89
C GLU A 31 -14.80 12.99 15.85
N GLY A 32 -14.34 13.00 14.59
CA GLY A 32 -15.10 12.48 13.45
C GLY A 32 -14.38 11.42 12.61
N GLY A 33 -13.15 11.03 12.98
CA GLY A 33 -12.33 10.13 12.17
C GLY A 33 -11.79 10.79 10.90
N LEU A 34 -11.18 9.98 10.01
CA LEU A 34 -10.59 10.42 8.75
C LEU A 34 -11.20 9.65 7.58
N ARG A 35 -11.72 10.38 6.59
CA ARG A 35 -12.07 9.83 5.27
C ARG A 35 -11.01 10.23 4.26
N PHE A 36 -10.56 9.26 3.47
CA PHE A 36 -9.66 9.47 2.34
C PHE A 36 -9.92 8.39 1.29
N GLU A 37 -9.32 8.56 0.12
CA GLU A 37 -9.35 7.58 -0.97
C GLU A 37 -7.91 7.07 -1.18
N ALA A 38 -7.79 5.78 -1.49
CA ALA A 38 -6.52 5.14 -1.76
C ALA A 38 -6.64 4.25 -3.00
N TYR A 39 -5.65 4.37 -3.87
CA TYR A 39 -5.45 3.41 -4.95
C TYR A 39 -4.79 2.14 -4.40
N LEU A 40 -5.34 0.98 -4.75
CA LEU A 40 -4.72 -0.30 -4.47
C LEU A 40 -4.09 -0.86 -5.75
N PRO A 41 -2.78 -1.21 -5.72
CA PRO A 41 -2.17 -1.99 -6.79
C PRO A 41 -2.94 -3.29 -7.05
N PRO A 42 -2.92 -3.83 -8.29
CA PRO A 42 -3.75 -4.96 -8.69
C PRO A 42 -3.67 -6.17 -7.76
N SER A 43 -2.47 -6.51 -7.25
CA SER A 43 -2.30 -7.64 -6.32
C SER A 43 -3.04 -7.44 -5.00
N LEU A 44 -3.01 -6.23 -4.44
CA LEU A 44 -3.75 -5.90 -3.21
C LEU A 44 -5.24 -5.79 -3.46
N ALA A 45 -5.65 -5.21 -4.61
CA ALA A 45 -7.05 -5.10 -4.98
C ALA A 45 -7.70 -6.47 -5.16
N LEU A 46 -7.05 -7.39 -5.89
CA LEU A 46 -7.55 -8.75 -6.10
C LEU A 46 -7.64 -9.53 -4.80
N TRP A 47 -6.58 -9.50 -3.98
CA TRP A 47 -6.61 -10.14 -2.66
C TRP A 47 -7.77 -9.61 -1.79
N LEU A 48 -8.00 -8.30 -1.78
CA LEU A 48 -9.12 -7.72 -1.02
C LEU A 48 -10.48 -8.19 -1.54
N LEU A 49 -10.65 -8.28 -2.87
CA LEU A 49 -11.88 -8.78 -3.49
C LEU A 49 -12.11 -10.25 -3.15
N ASP A 50 -11.07 -11.09 -3.11
CA ASP A 50 -11.18 -12.50 -2.73
C ASP A 50 -11.77 -12.66 -1.32
N LEU A 51 -11.40 -11.79 -0.36
CA LEU A 51 -11.95 -11.82 1.01
C LEU A 51 -13.45 -11.50 1.02
N ILE A 52 -13.90 -10.61 0.14
CA ILE A 52 -15.31 -10.25 -0.01
C ILE A 52 -16.07 -11.39 -0.70
N GLU A 53 -15.52 -11.98 -1.76
CA GLU A 53 -16.10 -13.13 -2.45
C GLU A 53 -16.27 -14.35 -1.52
N GLN A 54 -15.34 -14.53 -0.58
CA GLN A 54 -15.41 -15.56 0.46
C GLN A 54 -16.40 -15.22 1.59
N GLY A 55 -17.02 -14.04 1.58
CA GLY A 55 -17.96 -13.60 2.60
C GLY A 55 -17.32 -13.23 3.94
N GLN A 56 -16.01 -12.98 3.98
CA GLN A 56 -15.32 -12.50 5.19
C GLN A 56 -15.65 -11.03 5.49
N PHE A 57 -15.82 -10.21 4.44
CA PHE A 57 -16.18 -8.79 4.56
C PHE A 57 -17.31 -8.45 3.58
N LEU A 58 -18.11 -7.45 3.94
CA LEU A 58 -19.21 -6.94 3.13
C LEU A 58 -18.73 -6.01 2.01
N ASP A 59 -17.75 -5.16 2.30
CA ASP A 59 -17.20 -4.19 1.34
C ASP A 59 -15.73 -3.82 1.65
N PRO A 60 -15.02 -3.15 0.72
CA PRO A 60 -13.63 -2.73 0.91
C PRO A 60 -13.42 -1.81 2.12
N SER A 61 -14.41 -0.99 2.50
CA SER A 61 -14.27 -0.07 3.63
C SER A 61 -14.27 -0.82 4.96
N GLU A 62 -15.10 -1.85 5.10
CA GLU A 62 -15.08 -2.74 6.27
C GLU A 62 -13.75 -3.50 6.36
N ALA A 63 -13.31 -4.12 5.26
CA ALA A 63 -12.07 -4.87 5.22
C ALA A 63 -10.86 -3.99 5.62
N VAL A 64 -10.74 -2.80 5.02
CA VAL A 64 -9.66 -1.85 5.35
C VAL A 64 -9.73 -1.37 6.79
N PHE A 65 -10.94 -1.14 7.35
CA PHE A 65 -11.10 -0.77 8.75
C PHE A 65 -10.54 -1.84 9.69
N VAL A 66 -10.88 -3.11 9.45
CA VAL A 66 -10.42 -4.25 10.26
C VAL A 66 -8.91 -4.43 10.13
N ILE A 67 -8.39 -4.51 8.90
CA ILE A 67 -6.96 -4.74 8.62
C ILE A 67 -6.08 -3.62 9.18
N LEU A 68 -6.52 -2.36 9.11
CA LEU A 68 -5.78 -1.25 9.73
C LEU A 68 -5.77 -1.33 11.27
N GLY A 69 -6.84 -1.85 11.87
CA GLY A 69 -6.90 -2.16 13.30
C GLY A 69 -5.85 -3.21 13.68
N GLU A 70 -5.82 -4.34 12.96
CA GLU A 70 -4.83 -5.41 13.15
C GLU A 70 -3.40 -4.89 12.97
N HIS A 71 -3.15 -4.05 11.96
CA HIS A 71 -1.84 -3.44 11.74
C HIS A 71 -1.42 -2.54 12.91
N LYS A 72 -2.35 -1.74 13.45
CA LYS A 72 -2.11 -0.90 14.64
C LYS A 72 -1.78 -1.75 15.86
N GLU A 73 -2.48 -2.87 16.06
CA GLU A 73 -2.21 -3.81 17.16
C GLU A 73 -0.86 -4.50 17.01
N LEU A 74 -0.45 -4.83 15.79
CA LEU A 74 0.86 -5.43 15.49
C LEU A 74 2.03 -4.45 15.69
N ALA A 75 1.81 -3.14 15.54
CA ALA A 75 2.85 -2.11 15.60
C ALA A 75 3.80 -2.17 16.83
N PRO A 76 3.32 -2.32 18.08
CA PRO A 76 4.18 -2.47 19.27
C PRO A 76 4.96 -3.79 19.33
N HIS A 77 4.54 -4.83 18.59
CA HIS A 77 5.16 -6.16 18.62
C HIS A 77 6.32 -6.26 17.64
N ALA A 78 7.44 -5.61 17.99
CA ALA A 78 8.64 -5.55 17.15
C ALA A 78 9.26 -6.93 16.85
N ASP A 79 9.10 -7.88 17.76
CA ASP A 79 9.50 -9.28 17.60
C ASP A 79 8.68 -9.98 16.51
N LEU A 80 7.35 -9.88 16.54
CA LEU A 80 6.46 -10.46 15.54
C LEU A 80 6.68 -9.85 14.15
N ARG A 81 6.84 -8.52 14.08
CA ARG A 81 7.14 -7.83 12.81
C ARG A 81 8.48 -8.26 12.22
N ARG A 82 9.49 -8.47 13.07
CA ARG A 82 10.81 -8.95 12.63
C ARG A 82 10.73 -10.40 12.14
N GLU A 83 9.98 -11.24 12.84
CA GLU A 83 9.79 -12.63 12.42
C GLU A 83 9.01 -12.72 11.11
N LEU A 84 7.98 -11.89 10.92
CA LEU A 84 7.27 -11.79 9.64
C LEU A 84 8.22 -11.38 8.51
N LEU A 85 9.02 -10.33 8.71
CA LEU A 85 10.01 -9.89 7.73
C LEU A 85 11.02 -10.99 7.40
N LYS A 86 11.52 -11.70 8.42
CA LYS A 86 12.45 -12.82 8.25
C LYS A 86 11.82 -13.90 7.35
N ARG A 87 10.60 -14.33 7.65
CA ARG A 87 9.89 -15.34 6.84
C ARG A 87 9.62 -14.88 5.41
N SER A 88 9.33 -13.60 5.20
CA SER A 88 9.17 -13.04 3.86
C SER A 88 10.47 -13.08 3.06
N ILE A 89 11.62 -12.82 3.70
CA ILE A 89 12.94 -12.93 3.06
C ILE A 89 13.26 -14.39 2.73
N GLU A 90 13.03 -15.31 3.68
CA GLU A 90 13.24 -16.75 3.46
C GLU A 90 12.39 -17.25 2.30
N ALA A 91 11.09 -16.92 2.28
CA ALA A 91 10.20 -17.30 1.18
C ALA A 91 10.62 -16.71 -0.17
N ALA A 92 11.18 -15.50 -0.19
CA ALA A 92 11.70 -14.89 -1.41
C ALA A 92 13.03 -15.53 -1.87
N ALA A 93 13.87 -15.98 -0.94
CA ALA A 93 15.12 -16.68 -1.24
C ALA A 93 14.87 -18.11 -1.75
N ASP A 94 13.83 -18.77 -1.25
CA ASP A 94 13.40 -20.10 -1.65
C ASP A 94 12.51 -20.10 -2.92
N ASP A 95 12.27 -18.94 -3.53
CA ASP A 95 11.46 -18.81 -4.74
C ASP A 95 12.14 -19.54 -5.92
N PRO A 96 11.47 -20.53 -6.54
CA PRO A 96 12.07 -21.33 -7.61
C PRO A 96 12.21 -20.59 -8.94
N ARG A 97 11.62 -19.38 -9.06
CA ARG A 97 11.71 -18.58 -10.28
C ARG A 97 13.15 -18.12 -10.50
N PRO A 98 13.64 -18.11 -11.76
CA PRO A 98 14.96 -17.60 -12.05
C PRO A 98 15.07 -16.14 -11.65
N GLY A 99 16.19 -15.79 -11.00
CA GLY A 99 16.51 -14.40 -10.70
C GLY A 99 16.67 -13.58 -11.99
N ILE A 100 16.33 -12.29 -11.92
CA ILE A 100 16.59 -11.32 -12.98
C ILE A 100 17.77 -10.42 -12.58
N SER A 101 18.54 -9.96 -13.55
CA SER A 101 19.60 -8.98 -13.26
C SER A 101 18.99 -7.62 -12.89
N GLY A 102 19.72 -6.79 -12.13
CA GLY A 102 19.27 -5.43 -11.80
C GLY A 102 19.07 -4.55 -13.04
N GLU A 103 19.87 -4.75 -14.09
CA GLU A 103 19.73 -4.05 -15.37
C GLU A 103 18.46 -4.47 -16.11
N GLU A 104 18.17 -5.77 -16.14
CA GLU A 104 16.97 -6.33 -16.74
C GLU A 104 15.71 -5.86 -15.99
N MET A 105 15.71 -5.90 -14.65
CA MET A 105 14.64 -5.34 -13.83
C MET A 105 14.41 -3.86 -14.13
N SER A 106 15.49 -3.08 -14.22
CA SER A 106 15.40 -1.65 -14.51
C SER A 106 14.84 -1.37 -15.91
N ALA A 107 15.21 -2.19 -16.90
CA ALA A 107 14.67 -2.10 -18.25
C ALA A 107 13.18 -2.44 -18.28
N GLN A 108 12.77 -3.53 -17.63
CA GLN A 108 11.36 -3.92 -17.50
C GLN A 108 10.53 -2.83 -16.81
N LEU A 109 11.02 -2.26 -15.70
CA LEU A 109 10.33 -1.15 -15.02
C LEU A 109 10.17 0.07 -15.93
N ARG A 110 11.21 0.46 -16.66
CA ARG A 110 11.13 1.57 -17.63
C ARG A 110 10.11 1.29 -18.72
N ASP A 111 10.04 0.06 -19.22
CA ASP A 111 9.07 -0.31 -20.24
C ASP A 111 7.64 -0.34 -19.70
N MET A 112 7.44 -0.82 -18.47
CA MET A 112 6.15 -0.76 -17.78
C MET A 112 5.67 0.68 -17.59
N LEU A 113 6.59 1.61 -17.28
CA LEU A 113 6.28 3.02 -17.08
C LEU A 113 5.98 3.79 -18.39
N LYS A 114 6.29 3.22 -19.56
CA LYS A 114 5.97 3.85 -20.87
C LYS A 114 4.50 3.70 -21.25
N ALA A 115 3.86 2.62 -20.81
CA ALA A 115 2.45 2.38 -21.10
C ALA A 115 1.58 3.18 -20.12
N PRO A 116 0.47 3.80 -20.57
CA PRO A 116 -0.50 4.37 -19.66
C PRO A 116 -1.05 3.25 -18.76
N LEU A 117 -1.22 3.56 -17.48
CA LEU A 117 -1.86 2.64 -16.56
C LEU A 117 -3.30 2.36 -17.03
N PRO A 118 -3.76 1.10 -17.01
CA PRO A 118 -5.16 0.79 -17.23
C PRO A 118 -6.05 1.53 -16.24
N GLU A 119 -7.28 1.83 -16.67
CA GLU A 119 -8.30 2.44 -15.81
C GLU A 119 -8.55 1.57 -14.56
N PRO A 120 -8.44 2.14 -13.34
CA PRO A 120 -8.68 1.39 -12.12
C PRO A 120 -10.17 1.08 -11.93
N ALA A 121 -10.46 -0.10 -11.38
CA ALA A 121 -11.82 -0.44 -10.97
C ALA A 121 -12.26 0.45 -9.79
N THR A 122 -13.54 0.83 -9.77
CA THR A 122 -14.15 1.61 -8.68
C THR A 122 -15.22 0.78 -7.98
N TRP A 123 -15.19 0.76 -6.64
CA TRP A 123 -16.24 0.11 -5.86
C TRP A 123 -17.49 0.98 -5.78
N GLU A 124 -18.61 0.51 -6.33
CA GLU A 124 -19.88 1.20 -6.28
C GLU A 124 -20.60 0.97 -4.94
N LYS A 125 -20.82 2.06 -4.19
CA LYS A 125 -21.64 1.98 -2.96
C LYS A 125 -23.11 1.84 -3.35
N ARG A 126 -23.76 0.75 -2.95
CA ARG A 126 -25.22 0.68 -2.99
C ARG A 126 -25.81 1.75 -2.09
N SER A 127 -26.67 2.61 -2.64
CA SER A 127 -27.56 3.45 -1.84
C SER A 127 -28.40 2.54 -0.95
N ARG A 128 -28.32 2.74 0.37
CA ARG A 128 -29.26 2.12 1.31
C ARG A 128 -30.66 2.63 0.92
N ARG A 129 -31.58 1.73 0.57
CA ARG A 129 -33.00 2.07 0.41
C ARG A 129 -33.63 2.22 1.78
#